data_AF-A0A960ZAP7-F1
#
_entry.id   AF-A0A960ZAP7-F1
#
_cell.length_a   1.000
_cell.length_b   1.000
_cell.length_c   1.000
_cell.angle_alpha   90.00
_cell.angle_beta   90.00
_cell.angle_gamma   90.00
#
_symmetry.space_group_name_H-M   'P 1'
#
loop_
_entity.id
_entity.type
_entity.pdbx_description
1 polymer ?
#
loop_
_entity_poly.entity_id
_entity_poly.type
_entity_poly.pdbx_seq_one_letter_code
_entity_poly.pdbx_strand_id
1 'polypeptide(L)' 'LEAYMTSLMEYWDMNNVVESSFEKGKIEGKIEEKIEIAKELKKNNIGTDIISKSTGLTIEEIEKL' A
#
# COMPACT_ATOMS: atom_id res chain seq x y z
N LEU A 1 -16.08 35.33 -15.48
CA LEU A 1 -16.58 33.94 -15.57
C LEU A 1 -15.41 32.97 -15.74
N GLU A 2 -14.54 33.17 -16.74
CA GLU A 2 -13.33 32.34 -16.93
C GLU A 2 -12.42 32.27 -15.71
N ALA A 3 -12.01 33.41 -15.13
CA ALA A 3 -11.12 33.40 -13.95
C ALA A 3 -11.67 32.61 -12.75
N TYR A 4 -12.99 32.58 -12.59
CA TYR A 4 -13.65 31.78 -11.56
C TYR A 4 -13.61 30.28 -11.89
N MET A 5 -13.85 29.92 -13.15
CA MET A 5 -13.77 28.54 -13.63
C MET A 5 -12.33 28.01 -13.57
N THR A 6 -11.35 28.83 -13.92
CA THR A 6 -9.91 28.50 -13.82
C THR A 6 -9.53 28.25 -12.36
N SER A 7 -9.88 29.17 -11.45
CA SER A 7 -9.60 28.99 -10.01
C SER A 7 -10.27 27.74 -9.44
N LEU A 8 -11.48 27.41 -9.89
CA LEU A 8 -12.15 26.18 -9.51
C LEU A 8 -11.43 24.94 -10.06
N MET A 9 -11.02 24.94 -11.33
CA MET A 9 -10.28 23.82 -11.94
C MET A 9 -8.98 23.54 -11.18
N GLU A 10 -8.21 24.58 -10.88
CA GLU A 10 -6.95 24.48 -10.11
C GLU A 10 -7.17 23.88 -8.72
N TYR A 11 -8.25 24.27 -8.04
CA TYR A 11 -8.61 23.70 -6.75
C TYR A 11 -8.92 22.20 -6.84
N TRP A 12 -9.67 21.78 -7.86
CA TRP A 12 -10.01 20.38 -8.07
C TRP A 12 -8.79 19.54 -8.42
N ASP A 13 -7.92 20.03 -9.30
CA ASP A 13 -6.69 19.35 -9.68
C ASP A 13 -5.77 19.15 -8.47
N MET A 14 -5.61 20.17 -7.64
CA MET A 14 -4.84 20.08 -6.40
C MET A 14 -5.43 19.04 -5.44
N ASN A 15 -6.75 19.02 -5.25
CA ASN A 15 -7.39 18.04 -4.38
C ASN A 15 -7.22 16.61 -4.90
N ASN A 16 -7.37 16.41 -6.21
CA ASN A 16 -7.20 15.09 -6.85
C ASN A 16 -5.76 14.57 -6.67
N VAL A 17 -4.76 15.45 -6.79
CA VAL A 17 -3.34 15.10 -6.55
C VAL A 17 -3.11 14.71 -5.09
N VAL A 18 -3.69 15.45 -4.14
CA VAL A 18 -3.55 15.16 -2.70
C VAL A 18 -4.24 13.85 -2.33
N GLU A 19 -5.47 13.63 -2.79
CA GLU A 19 -6.25 12.43 -2.51
C GLU A 19 -5.58 11.18 -3.06
N SER A 20 -5.14 11.24 -4.32
CA SER A 20 -4.42 10.12 -4.95
C SER A 20 -3.08 9.82 -4.25
N SER A 21 -2.37 10.83 -3.76
CA SER A 21 -1.12 10.64 -3.01
C SER A 21 -1.37 9.97 -1.65
N PHE A 22 -2.42 10.38 -0.95
CA PHE A 22 -2.81 9.78 0.33
C PHE A 22 -3.24 8.32 0.17
N GLU A 23 -4.04 8.03 -0.85
CA GLU A 23 -4.50 6.67 -1.12
C GLU A 23 -3.32 5.74 -1.47
N LYS A 24 -2.38 6.20 -2.29
CA LYS A 24 -1.14 5.47 -2.59
C LYS A 24 -0.33 5.17 -1.33
N GLY A 25 -0.07 6.18 -0.49
CA GLY A 25 0.69 5.98 0.74
C GLY A 25 0.03 4.99 1.70
N LYS A 26 -1.31 4.99 1.78
CA LYS A 26 -2.06 4.01 2.58
C LYS A 26 -1.97 2.58 2.02
N ILE A 27 -1.95 2.43 0.70
CA ILE A 27 -1.77 1.12 0.04
C ILE A 27 -0.35 0.62 0.25
N GLU A 28 0.66 1.47 0.03
CA GLU A 28 2.08 1.14 0.21
C GLU A 28 2.35 0.68 1.65
N GLY A 29 1.89 1.43 2.66
CA GLY A 29 2.08 1.05 4.06
C GLY A 29 1.46 -0.31 4.42
N LYS A 30 0.30 -0.65 3.87
CA LYS A 30 -0.32 -1.97 4.07
C LYS A 30 0.45 -3.12 3.41
N ILE A 31 1.10 -2.84 2.28
CA ILE A 31 1.92 -3.84 1.58
C ILE A 31 3.23 -4.04 2.33
N GLU A 32 3.88 -2.96 2.75
CA GLU A 32 5.11 -2.99 3.53
C GLU A 32 4.93 -3.74 4.86
N GLU A 33 3.85 -3.46 5.59
CA GLU A 33 3.52 -4.15 6.85
C GLU A 33 3.38 -5.66 6.66
N LYS A 34 2.68 -6.11 5.61
CA LYS A 34 2.52 -7.54 5.30
C LYS A 34 3.85 -8.22 4.98
N ILE A 35 4.71 -7.52 4.25
CA ILE A 35 6.04 -8.01 3.88
C ILE A 35 6.93 -8.11 5.13
N GLU A 36 6.90 -7.10 6.00
CA GLU A 36 7.68 -7.07 7.22
C GLU A 36 7.25 -8.17 8.20
N ILE A 37 5.94 -8.36 8.39
CA ILE A 37 5.38 -9.46 9.18
C ILE A 37 5.82 -10.81 8.60
N ALA A 38 5.74 -11.01 7.28
CA ALA A 38 6.16 -12.26 6.66
C ALA A 38 7.67 -12.53 6.85
N LYS A 39 8.52 -11.50 6.76
CA LYS A 39 9.96 -11.61 7.02
C LYS A 39 10.25 -11.97 8.46
N GLU A 40 9.57 -11.33 9.41
CA GLU A 40 9.74 -11.61 10.84
C GLU A 40 9.29 -13.03 11.20
N LEU A 41 8.14 -13.46 10.68
CA LEU A 41 7.64 -14.83 10.89
C LEU A 41 8.60 -15.88 10.29
N LYS A 42 9.17 -15.62 9.10
CA LYS A 42 10.17 -16.49 8.48
C LYS A 42 11.44 -16.57 9.34
N LYS A 43 11.90 -15.45 9.88
CA LYS A 43 13.04 -15.39 10.82
C LYS A 43 12.78 -16.17 12.11
N ASN A 44 11.53 -16.21 12.57
CA ASN A 44 11.08 -16.98 13.73
C ASN A 44 10.84 -18.47 13.42
N ASN A 45 11.25 -18.96 12.24
CA ASN A 45 11.05 -20.36 11.79
C ASN A 45 9.58 -20.80 11.78
N ILE A 46 8.64 -19.87 11.56
CA ILE A 46 7.24 -20.22 11.33
C ILE A 46 7.11 -20.85 9.94
N GLY A 47 6.28 -21.89 9.83
CA GLY A 47 5.99 -22.56 8.56
C GLY A 47 5.41 -21.60 7.52
N THR A 48 5.88 -21.71 6.27
CA THR A 48 5.44 -20.84 5.15
C THR A 48 3.95 -20.93 4.88
N ASP A 49 3.31 -22.05 5.24
CA ASP A 49 1.87 -22.28 5.20
C ASP A 49 1.10 -21.39 6.20
N ILE A 50 1.63 -21.21 7.41
CA ILE A 50 1.06 -20.35 8.45
C ILE A 50 1.28 -18.88 8.07
N ILE A 51 2.45 -18.54 7.54
CA ILE A 51 2.76 -17.19 7.06
C ILE A 51 1.79 -16.81 5.95
N SER A 52 1.61 -17.68 4.96
CA SER A 52 0.68 -17.46 3.83
C SER A 52 -0.75 -17.21 4.30
N LYS A 53 -1.25 -18.01 5.25
CA LYS A 53 -2.58 -17.81 5.84
C LYS A 53 -2.71 -16.49 6.62
N SER A 54 -1.64 -16.05 7.26
CA SER A 54 -1.66 -14.88 8.15
C SER A 54 -1.49 -13.56 7.40
N THR A 55 -0.64 -13.51 6.37
CA THR A 55 -0.35 -12.29 5.60
C THR A 55 -1.14 -12.19 4.29
N GLY A 56 -1.68 -13.32 3.82
CA GLY A 56 -2.35 -13.43 2.53
C GLY A 56 -1.38 -13.43 1.34
N LEU A 57 -0.07 -13.55 1.60
CA LEU A 57 0.95 -13.71 0.56
C LEU A 57 0.98 -15.17 0.08
N THR A 58 1.32 -15.36 -1.19
CA THR A 58 1.57 -16.69 -1.75
C THR A 58 2.86 -17.28 -1.20
N ILE A 59 2.96 -18.60 -1.23
CA ILE A 59 4.17 -19.31 -0.78
C ILE A 59 5.39 -18.86 -1.59
N GLU A 60 5.23 -18.65 -2.90
CA GLU A 60 6.31 -18.15 -3.78
C GLU A 60 6.80 -16.76 -3.37
N GLU A 61 5.89 -15.86 -2.99
CA GLU A 61 6.26 -14.54 -2.49
C GLU A 61 7.04 -14.67 -1.17
N ILE A 62 6.59 -15.51 -0.25
CA ILE A 62 7.26 -15.73 1.05
C ILE A 62 8.64 -16.38 0.88
N GLU A 63 8.81 -17.28 -0.09
CA GLU A 63 10.12 -17.87 -0.39
C GLU A 63 11.11 -16.85 -0.94
N LYS A 64 10.63 -15.88 -1.74
CA LYS A 64 11.43 -14.79 -2.31
C LYS A 64 11.78 -13.67 -1.31
N LEU A 65 11.07 -13.58 -0.17
CA LEU A 65 11.34 -12.62 0.92
C LEU A 65 12.60 -12.94 1.72
#